data_AF-A0A069ILM5-F1
#
_entry.id   AF-A0A069ILM5-F1
#
_cell.length_a   1.000
_cell.length_b   1.000
_cell.length_c   1.000
_cell.angle_alpha   90.00
_cell.angle_beta   90.00
_cell.angle_gamma   90.00
#
_symmetry.space_group_name_H-M   'P 1'
#
loop_
_entity.id
_entity.type
_entity.pdbx_description
1 polymer ?
#
loop_
_entity_poly.entity_id
_entity_poly.type
_entity_poly.pdbx_seq_one_letter_code
_entity_poly.pdbx_strand_id
1 'polypeptide(L)'
;MSAAVPAEWAPHRAMWVGWPSHAEYWFEALEQAQDEVEGLVRALAGPGREQVRLMVGKAEVLADARARFEGFENVEVVAGEFGDIWLRDTGPIFGVGSKTAAAFRFNGWGGKYDMPGDDRVAGQIGRHAGVDLTWNDFVMEGGSLDHDGEGT
;
A
#
# COMPACT_ATOMS: atom_id res chain seq x y z
N MET A 1 24.89 -3.82 -13.16
CA MET A 1 24.32 -4.85 -12.27
C MET A 1 22.89 -4.42 -11.98
N SER A 2 21.90 -5.29 -12.19
CA SER A 2 20.52 -4.98 -11.79
C SER A 2 20.53 -4.68 -10.29
N ALA A 3 20.01 -3.53 -9.88
CA ALA A 3 20.01 -3.17 -8.47
C ALA A 3 19.08 -4.15 -7.73
N ALA A 4 19.60 -4.81 -6.69
CA ALA A 4 18.81 -5.73 -5.87
C ALA A 4 17.61 -4.99 -5.25
N VAL A 5 16.48 -5.67 -5.11
CA VAL A 5 15.37 -5.17 -4.27
C VAL A 5 15.92 -5.05 -2.84
N PRO A 6 15.85 -3.89 -2.18
CA PRO A 6 16.31 -3.76 -0.81
C PRO A 6 15.51 -4.66 0.12
N ALA A 7 16.16 -5.17 1.16
CA ALA A 7 15.46 -5.84 2.25
C ALA A 7 14.47 -4.91 2.95
N GLU A 8 13.45 -5.48 3.58
CA GLU A 8 12.41 -4.72 4.28
C GLU A 8 12.92 -3.95 5.51
N TRP A 9 14.11 -4.26 6.03
CA TRP A 9 14.74 -3.48 7.11
C TRP A 9 15.59 -2.29 6.60
N ALA A 10 15.68 -2.10 5.28
CA ALA A 10 16.38 -0.94 4.72
C ALA A 10 15.62 0.36 5.05
N PRO A 11 16.30 1.52 5.14
CA PRO A 11 15.63 2.79 5.40
C PRO A 11 14.54 3.10 4.38
N HIS A 12 13.34 3.41 4.87
CA HIS A 12 12.20 3.73 4.02
C HIS A 12 12.06 5.23 3.79
N ARG A 13 11.48 5.57 2.63
CA ARG A 13 11.00 6.94 2.35
C ARG A 13 9.57 7.14 2.86
N ALA A 14 8.74 6.11 2.74
CA ALA A 14 7.38 6.08 3.26
C ALA A 14 6.86 4.63 3.30
N MET A 15 5.90 4.37 4.17
CA MET A 15 5.07 3.16 4.19
C MET A 15 3.69 3.43 3.60
N TRP A 16 3.22 2.54 2.74
CA TRP A 16 1.88 2.61 2.17
C TRP A 16 0.93 1.70 2.94
N VAL A 17 -0.23 2.24 3.33
CA VAL A 17 -1.26 1.50 4.07
C VAL A 17 -2.60 1.70 3.38
N GLY A 18 -3.38 0.63 3.21
CA GLY A 18 -4.74 0.70 2.69
C GLY A 18 -5.74 0.94 3.83
N TRP A 19 -6.64 1.91 3.67
CA TRP A 19 -7.71 2.17 4.63
C TRP A 19 -8.94 1.29 4.38
N PRO A 20 -9.49 0.60 5.39
CA PRO A 20 -10.73 -0.17 5.22
C PRO A 20 -11.89 0.75 4.82
N SER A 21 -12.29 0.63 3.55
CA SER A 21 -13.20 1.58 2.88
C SER A 21 -14.49 0.93 2.36
N HIS A 22 -14.54 -0.40 2.24
CA HIS A 22 -15.62 -1.14 1.57
C HIS A 22 -16.52 -1.85 2.58
N ALA A 23 -17.58 -1.19 3.05
CA ALA A 23 -18.55 -1.77 3.97
C ALA A 23 -19.17 -3.08 3.45
N GLU A 24 -19.30 -3.23 2.15
CA GLU A 24 -19.80 -4.44 1.48
C GLU A 24 -18.88 -5.66 1.61
N TYR A 25 -17.60 -5.47 1.93
CA TYR A 25 -16.63 -6.55 2.14
C TYR A 25 -16.32 -6.77 3.62
N TRP A 26 -16.42 -5.72 4.44
CA TRP A 26 -16.11 -5.76 5.86
C TRP A 26 -17.34 -5.95 6.77
N PHE A 27 -18.54 -5.70 6.26
CA PHE A 27 -19.81 -5.84 6.97
C PHE A 27 -19.79 -5.16 8.36
N GLU A 28 -20.18 -5.88 9.40
CA GLU A 28 -20.22 -5.40 10.79
C GLU A 28 -18.82 -5.15 11.39
N ALA A 29 -17.76 -5.68 10.78
CA ALA A 29 -16.39 -5.56 11.27
C ALA A 29 -15.66 -4.32 10.72
N LEU A 30 -16.29 -3.50 9.88
CA LEU A 30 -15.63 -2.35 9.24
C LEU A 30 -15.04 -1.38 10.27
N GLU A 31 -15.81 -1.00 11.29
CA GLU A 31 -15.35 -0.05 12.31
C GLU A 31 -14.15 -0.62 13.08
N GLN A 32 -14.22 -1.89 13.48
CA GLN A 32 -13.11 -2.57 14.14
C GLN A 32 -11.86 -2.62 13.25
N ALA A 33 -12.02 -2.92 11.96
CA ALA A 33 -10.90 -2.93 11.02
C ALA A 33 -10.28 -1.52 10.86
N GLN A 34 -11.10 -0.48 10.82
CA GLN A 34 -10.63 0.91 10.80
C GLN A 34 -9.85 1.25 12.07
N ASP A 35 -10.31 0.82 13.24
CA ASP A 35 -9.62 1.07 14.51
C ASP A 35 -8.27 0.35 14.58
N GLU A 36 -8.17 -0.89 14.08
CA GLU A 36 -6.89 -1.62 13.99
C GLU A 36 -5.91 -0.96 13.01
N VAL A 37 -6.39 -0.55 11.82
CA VAL A 37 -5.55 0.16 10.84
C VAL A 37 -5.14 1.54 11.38
N GLU A 38 -6.01 2.21 12.12
CA GLU A 38 -5.67 3.45 12.81
C GLU A 38 -4.58 3.24 13.86
N GLY A 39 -4.70 2.19 14.67
CA GLY A 39 -3.65 1.78 15.63
C GLY A 39 -2.31 1.53 14.94
N LEU A 40 -2.32 0.80 13.82
CA LEU A 40 -1.13 0.56 12.99
C LEU A 40 -0.52 1.87 12.47
N VAL A 41 -1.31 2.73 11.83
CA VAL A 41 -0.83 4.01 11.28
C VAL A 41 -0.24 4.89 12.38
N ARG A 42 -0.90 5.01 13.53
CA ARG A 42 -0.38 5.77 14.68
C ARG A 42 0.93 5.17 15.22
N ALA A 43 1.06 3.85 15.23
CA ALA A 43 2.30 3.18 15.64
C ALA A 43 3.44 3.42 14.64
N LEU A 44 3.17 3.36 13.34
CA LEU A 44 4.15 3.66 12.29
C LEU A 44 4.56 5.13 12.30
N ALA A 45 3.61 6.03 12.52
CA ALA A 45 3.79 7.47 12.46
C ALA A 45 4.23 8.13 13.79
N GLY A 46 4.70 7.38 14.78
CA GLY A 46 5.22 7.97 16.02
C GLY A 46 6.40 8.95 15.78
N PRO A 47 6.76 9.81 16.75
CA PRO A 47 7.85 10.77 16.61
C PRO A 47 9.19 10.10 16.22
N GLY A 48 9.81 10.58 15.15
CA GLY A 48 11.06 10.04 14.60
C GLY A 48 10.94 8.68 13.89
N ARG A 49 9.70 8.25 13.59
CA ARG A 49 9.42 7.01 12.84
C ARG A 49 9.12 7.30 11.37
N GLU A 50 8.32 6.45 10.75
CA GLU A 50 8.09 6.41 9.31
C GLU A 50 7.18 7.54 8.83
N GLN A 51 7.36 7.94 7.58
CA GLN A 51 6.32 8.65 6.83
C GLN A 51 5.27 7.62 6.41
N VAL A 52 4.00 7.86 6.70
CA VAL A 52 2.90 6.99 6.26
C VAL A 52 2.11 7.67 5.16
N ARG A 53 1.78 6.90 4.12
CA ARG A 53 0.83 7.26 3.07
C ARG A 53 -0.36 6.33 3.16
N LEU A 54 -1.45 6.86 3.71
CA LEU A 54 -2.70 6.12 3.87
C LEU A 54 -3.57 6.32 2.63
N MET A 55 -3.71 5.28 1.82
CA MET A 55 -4.57 5.30 0.64
C MET A 55 -6.00 4.90 1.03
N VAL A 56 -6.97 5.72 0.61
CA VAL A 56 -8.39 5.51 0.88
C VAL A 56 -9.11 5.16 -0.42
N GLY A 57 -9.72 3.98 -0.47
CA GLY A 57 -10.28 3.40 -1.70
C GLY A 57 -11.66 3.93 -2.09
N LYS A 58 -12.35 4.62 -1.16
CA LYS A 58 -13.67 5.21 -1.39
C LYS A 58 -13.70 6.69 -1.06
N ALA A 59 -14.22 7.48 -1.99
CA ALA A 59 -14.24 8.94 -1.86
C ALA A 59 -15.13 9.40 -0.70
N GLU A 60 -16.22 8.68 -0.41
CA GLU A 60 -17.17 9.03 0.66
C GLU A 60 -16.56 8.99 2.07
N VAL A 61 -15.55 8.15 2.32
CA VAL A 61 -14.89 8.03 3.64
C VAL A 61 -13.56 8.78 3.73
N LEU A 62 -13.15 9.45 2.65
CA LEU A 62 -11.87 10.16 2.59
C LEU A 62 -11.79 11.32 3.60
N ALA A 63 -12.89 12.06 3.79
CA ALA A 63 -12.93 13.16 4.74
C ALA A 63 -12.81 12.66 6.19
N ASP A 64 -13.50 11.58 6.52
CA ASP A 64 -13.46 10.97 7.85
C ASP A 64 -12.07 10.39 8.15
N ALA A 65 -11.46 9.70 7.18
CA ALA A 65 -10.08 9.21 7.31
C ALA A 65 -9.08 10.37 7.52
N ARG A 66 -9.24 11.49 6.81
CA ARG A 66 -8.40 12.69 7.02
C ARG A 66 -8.55 13.27 8.42
N ALA A 67 -9.78 13.36 8.93
CA ALA A 67 -10.05 13.89 10.26
C ALA A 67 -9.39 13.04 11.36
N ARG A 68 -9.36 11.70 11.22
CA ARG A 68 -8.73 10.78 12.19
C ARG A 68 -7.23 11.03 12.40
N PHE A 69 -6.53 11.51 11.37
CA PHE A 69 -5.09 11.77 11.38
C PHE A 69 -4.74 13.26 11.32
N GLU A 70 -5.70 14.14 11.59
CA GLU A 70 -5.42 15.58 11.72
C GLU A 70 -4.37 15.82 12.82
N GLY A 71 -3.34 16.60 12.50
CA GLY A 71 -2.22 16.89 13.41
C GLY A 71 -1.05 15.88 13.35
N PHE A 72 -1.15 14.80 12.58
CA PHE A 72 -0.02 13.89 12.33
C PHE A 72 0.79 14.39 11.11
N GLU A 73 1.91 15.08 11.36
CA GLU A 73 2.73 15.69 10.30
C GLU A 73 3.33 14.67 9.30
N ASN A 74 3.54 13.44 9.75
CA ASN A 74 4.10 12.34 8.97
C ASN A 74 3.05 11.34 8.45
N VAL A 75 1.76 11.71 8.47
CA VAL A 75 0.69 10.92 7.83
C VAL A 75 0.09 11.72 6.69
N GLU A 76 0.20 11.18 5.47
CA GLU A 76 -0.41 11.73 4.26
C GLU A 76 -1.60 10.86 3.87
N VAL A 77 -2.82 11.40 3.95
CA VAL A 77 -4.05 10.68 3.54
C VAL A 77 -4.39 11.03 2.10
N VAL A 78 -4.38 10.01 1.23
CA VAL A 78 -4.51 10.16 -0.22
C VAL A 78 -5.69 9.35 -0.76
N ALA A 79 -6.35 9.90 -1.78
CA ALA A 79 -7.41 9.20 -2.47
C ALA A 79 -6.83 8.14 -3.40
N GLY A 80 -7.50 6.99 -3.49
CA GLY A 80 -7.21 5.96 -4.46
C GLY A 80 -8.45 5.14 -4.81
N GLU A 81 -8.24 4.16 -5.67
CA GLU A 81 -9.24 3.18 -6.11
C GLU A 81 -8.63 1.79 -5.90
N PHE A 82 -9.24 0.98 -5.04
CA PHE A 82 -8.84 -0.41 -4.79
C PHE A 82 -10.04 -1.20 -4.28
N GLY A 83 -10.00 -2.52 -4.37
CA GLY A 83 -11.04 -3.41 -3.86
C GLY A 83 -10.89 -3.68 -2.37
N ASP A 84 -9.68 -4.04 -1.94
CA ASP A 84 -9.36 -4.28 -0.52
C ASP A 84 -7.98 -3.74 -0.10
N ILE A 85 -7.70 -3.73 1.20
CA ILE A 85 -6.60 -2.97 1.81
C ILE A 85 -5.19 -3.57 1.59
N TRP A 86 -5.08 -4.69 0.87
CA TRP A 86 -3.86 -5.51 0.79
C TRP A 86 -2.83 -4.96 -0.20
N LEU A 87 -2.37 -3.73 0.04
CA LEU A 87 -1.39 -3.03 -0.80
C LEU A 87 -0.03 -3.75 -0.87
N ARG A 88 0.26 -4.66 0.06
CA ARG A 88 1.40 -5.57 0.00
C ARG A 88 1.39 -6.42 -1.27
N ASP A 89 0.21 -6.84 -1.71
CA ASP A 89 0.04 -7.78 -2.83
C ASP A 89 -0.27 -7.07 -4.14
N THR A 90 -0.95 -5.93 -4.06
CA THR A 90 -1.42 -5.15 -5.22
C THR A 90 -0.52 -3.95 -5.56
N GLY A 91 0.37 -3.57 -4.64
CA GLY A 91 1.33 -2.47 -4.79
C GLY A 91 2.60 -2.85 -5.56
N PRO A 92 3.43 -1.86 -5.89
CA PRO A 92 4.68 -2.09 -6.59
C PRO A 92 5.80 -2.49 -5.62
N ILE A 93 6.79 -3.23 -6.11
CA ILE A 93 8.03 -3.54 -5.38
C ILE A 93 9.09 -2.50 -5.75
N PHE A 94 9.50 -1.68 -4.80
CA PHE A 94 10.48 -0.62 -5.01
C PHE A 94 11.92 -1.16 -5.06
N GLY A 95 12.71 -0.66 -6.01
CA GLY A 95 14.15 -0.89 -6.07
C GLY A 95 14.93 0.10 -5.20
N VAL A 96 16.27 0.00 -5.25
CA VAL A 96 17.20 0.83 -4.46
C VAL A 96 16.91 2.32 -4.58
N GLY A 97 16.76 2.97 -3.43
CA GLY A 97 16.49 4.41 -3.32
C GLY A 97 15.16 4.83 -3.94
N SER A 98 14.24 3.88 -4.14
CA SER A 98 12.95 4.10 -4.80
C SER A 98 13.07 4.78 -6.17
N LYS A 99 14.16 4.52 -6.90
CA LYS A 99 14.38 5.12 -8.24
C LYS A 99 13.61 4.40 -9.36
N THR A 100 13.27 3.16 -9.10
CA THR A 100 12.50 2.28 -9.98
C THR A 100 11.55 1.47 -9.12
N ALA A 101 10.46 0.98 -9.70
CA ALA A 101 9.66 -0.05 -9.06
C ALA A 101 9.13 -1.05 -10.09
N ALA A 102 9.03 -2.30 -9.69
CA ALA A 102 8.41 -3.35 -10.49
C ALA A 102 6.92 -3.46 -10.11
N ALA A 103 6.07 -3.64 -11.12
CA ALA A 103 4.66 -3.90 -10.96
C ALA A 103 4.30 -5.20 -11.68
N PHE A 104 3.26 -5.86 -11.18
CA PHE A 104 2.86 -7.21 -11.59
C PHE A 104 1.35 -7.26 -11.77
N ARG A 105 0.87 -8.29 -12.44
CA ARG A 105 -0.57 -8.54 -12.49
C ARG A 105 -1.01 -9.11 -11.14
N PHE A 106 -2.14 -8.66 -10.65
CA PHE A 106 -2.83 -9.26 -9.51
C PHE A 106 -4.09 -9.98 -10.02
N ASN A 107 -4.47 -11.09 -9.39
CA ASN A 107 -5.66 -11.85 -9.80
C ASN A 107 -6.55 -12.28 -8.62
N GLY A 108 -6.44 -11.64 -7.45
CA GLY A 108 -7.25 -12.02 -6.29
C GLY A 108 -6.85 -13.36 -5.69
N TRP A 109 -5.54 -13.61 -5.55
CA TRP A 109 -4.95 -14.84 -5.00
C TRP A 109 -5.50 -16.12 -5.64
N GLY A 110 -5.44 -16.16 -6.97
CA GLY A 110 -5.96 -17.28 -7.78
C GLY A 110 -7.45 -17.17 -8.11
N GLY A 111 -7.98 -15.95 -8.27
CA GLY A 111 -9.37 -15.71 -8.66
C GLY A 111 -10.39 -15.88 -7.53
N LYS A 112 -9.94 -15.88 -6.28
CA LYS A 112 -10.84 -15.98 -5.11
C LYS A 112 -11.58 -14.67 -4.85
N TYR A 113 -10.88 -13.56 -5.04
CA TYR A 113 -11.36 -12.21 -4.74
C TYR A 113 -10.98 -11.28 -5.88
N ASP A 114 -11.73 -11.35 -6.99
CA ASP A 114 -11.59 -10.41 -8.09
C ASP A 114 -12.38 -9.13 -7.75
N MET A 115 -11.69 -8.17 -7.12
CA MET A 115 -12.30 -6.94 -6.63
C MET A 115 -11.93 -5.75 -7.53
N PRO A 116 -12.91 -4.90 -7.90
CA PRO A 116 -12.64 -3.74 -8.77
C PRO A 116 -11.58 -2.80 -8.20
N GLY A 117 -10.60 -2.44 -9.03
CA GLY A 117 -9.60 -1.41 -8.71
C GLY A 117 -8.27 -1.94 -8.16
N ASP A 118 -8.20 -3.20 -7.70
CA ASP A 118 -6.95 -3.78 -7.20
C ASP A 118 -5.84 -3.78 -8.27
N ASP A 119 -6.21 -3.93 -9.54
CA ASP A 119 -5.31 -3.85 -10.70
C ASP A 119 -4.71 -2.44 -10.92
N ARG A 120 -5.25 -1.40 -10.27
CA ARG A 120 -4.82 -0.01 -10.40
C ARG A 120 -3.86 0.43 -9.30
N VAL A 121 -3.76 -0.32 -8.20
CA VAL A 121 -3.03 0.08 -6.99
C VAL A 121 -1.56 0.39 -7.29
N ALA A 122 -0.85 -0.53 -7.94
CA ALA A 122 0.56 -0.32 -8.29
C ALA A 122 0.77 0.99 -9.06
N GLY A 123 -0.05 1.23 -10.08
CA GLY A 123 -0.01 2.44 -10.90
C GLY A 123 -0.26 3.72 -10.10
N GLN A 124 -1.20 3.70 -9.16
CA GLN A 124 -1.51 4.85 -8.30
C GLN A 124 -0.35 5.17 -7.35
N ILE A 125 0.20 4.14 -6.70
CA ILE A 125 1.37 4.27 -5.81
C ILE A 125 2.57 4.82 -6.59
N GLY A 126 2.87 4.29 -7.77
CA GLY A 126 3.96 4.78 -8.62
C GLY A 126 3.82 6.27 -8.96
N ARG A 127 2.63 6.71 -9.38
CA ARG A 127 2.36 8.13 -9.67
C ARG A 127 2.54 9.03 -8.45
N HIS A 128 2.03 8.63 -7.28
CA HIS A 128 2.22 9.40 -6.04
C HIS A 128 3.65 9.39 -5.52
N ALA A 129 4.41 8.32 -5.77
CA ALA A 129 5.83 8.26 -5.45
C ALA A 129 6.69 9.06 -6.44
N GLY A 130 6.16 9.39 -7.63
CA GLY A 130 6.93 9.98 -8.72
C GLY A 130 7.93 9.00 -9.31
N VAL A 131 7.58 7.71 -9.33
CA VAL A 131 8.46 6.61 -9.75
C VAL A 131 7.81 5.85 -10.89
N ASP A 132 8.54 5.74 -12.01
CA ASP A 132 8.09 4.95 -13.16
C ASP A 132 8.11 3.45 -12.83
N LEU A 133 7.07 2.76 -13.30
CA LEU A 133 6.89 1.34 -13.07
C LEU A 133 7.39 0.52 -14.27
N THR A 134 8.14 -0.54 -13.99
CA THR A 134 8.38 -1.61 -14.94
C THR A 134 7.30 -2.67 -14.76
N TRP A 135 6.42 -2.80 -15.74
CA TRP A 135 5.31 -3.77 -15.71
C TRP A 135 5.75 -5.14 -16.22
N ASN A 136 5.45 -6.17 -15.44
CA ASN A 136 5.66 -7.57 -15.79
C ASN A 136 4.31 -8.24 -16.11
N ASP A 137 4.22 -8.92 -17.25
CA ASP A 137 2.99 -9.57 -17.71
C ASP A 137 2.84 -11.00 -17.15
N PHE A 138 2.98 -11.14 -15.84
CA PHE A 138 2.65 -12.36 -15.11
C PHE A 138 2.07 -12.02 -13.73
N VAL A 139 1.36 -12.98 -13.14
CA VAL A 139 0.74 -12.82 -11.82
C VAL A 139 1.77 -13.02 -10.73
N MET A 140 1.82 -12.09 -9.78
CA MET A 140 2.68 -12.18 -8.61
C MET A 140 2.21 -11.21 -7.53
N GLU A 141 2.15 -11.70 -6.29
CA GLU A 141 1.80 -10.91 -5.12
C GLU A 141 3.05 -10.62 -4.28
N GLY A 142 3.26 -9.36 -3.89
CA GLY A 142 4.44 -8.96 -3.11
C GLY A 142 4.58 -9.70 -1.78
N GLY A 143 3.47 -10.06 -1.12
CA GLY A 143 3.48 -10.85 0.13
C GLY A 143 3.90 -12.31 -0.03
N SER A 144 4.09 -12.79 -1.27
CA SER A 144 4.59 -14.15 -1.56
C SER A 144 6.11 -14.23 -1.69
N LEU A 145 6.81 -13.09 -1.63
CA LEU A 145 8.26 -12.97 -1.75
C LEU A 145 8.85 -12.32 -0.50
N ASP A 146 10.11 -12.64 -0.23
CA ASP A 146 10.92 -11.98 0.78
C ASP A 146 12.33 -11.77 0.20
N HIS A 147 13.01 -10.69 0.59
CA HIS A 147 14.29 -10.30 0.00
C HIS A 147 15.31 -9.98 1.09
N ASP A 148 16.52 -10.50 0.94
CA ASP A 148 17.64 -10.21 1.86
C ASP A 148 18.42 -8.93 1.50
N GLY A 149 18.17 -8.36 0.32
CA GLY A 149 18.88 -7.17 -0.19
C GLY A 149 20.25 -7.46 -0.80
N GLU A 150 20.72 -8.70 -0.78
CA GLU A 150 22.02 -9.16 -1.29
C GLU A 150 21.88 -10.08 -2.51
N GLY A 151 20.65 -10.34 -2.94
CA GLY A 151 20.33 -11.10 -4.16
C GLY A 151 19.63 -12.43 -3.90
N THR A 152 19.13 -12.64 -2.68
CA THR A 152 18.28 -13.78 -2.30
C THR A 152 16.85 -13.33 -2.08
#